data_AF-A0A847EH30-F1
#
_entry.id   AF-A0A847EH30-F1
#
_cell.length_a   1.000
_cell.length_b   1.000
_cell.length_c   1.000
_cell.angle_alpha   90.00
_cell.angle_beta   90.00
_cell.angle_gamma   90.00
#
_symmetry.space_group_name_H-M   'P 1'
#
loop_
_entity.id
_entity.type
_entity.pdbx_description
1 polymer ?
#
loop_
_entity_poly.entity_id
_entity_poly.type
_entity_poly.pdbx_seq_one_letter_code
_entity_poly.pdbx_strand_id
1 'polypeptide(L)' 'MSKSEKREQRIRDNTANVSLHEFEALILRYGEIVEGANHPKAHIGNHIFPYKRENPVKAHYVEAVLGFIDEAEEIQADGN' A
#
# COMPACT_ATOMS: atom_id res chain seq x y z
N MET A 1 5.18 14.17 -13.31
CA MET A 1 5.06 13.78 -11.90
C MET A 1 4.03 14.64 -11.19
N SER A 2 2.82 14.13 -11.13
CA SER A 2 1.78 14.55 -10.20
C SER A 2 2.27 14.44 -8.76
N LYS A 3 1.66 15.20 -7.83
CA LYS A 3 1.98 15.14 -6.39
C LYS A 3 1.94 13.72 -5.84
N SER A 4 1.06 12.89 -6.39
CA SER A 4 0.86 11.50 -6.02
C SER A 4 2.04 10.61 -6.41
N GLU A 5 2.59 10.77 -7.62
CA GLU A 5 3.80 10.04 -8.08
C GLU A 5 5.04 10.38 -7.24
N LYS A 6 5.22 11.66 -6.87
CA LYS A 6 6.33 12.07 -5.99
C LYS A 6 6.25 11.45 -4.60
N ARG A 7 5.03 11.24 -4.10
CA ARG A 7 4.80 10.62 -2.79
C ARG A 7 5.14 9.13 -2.82
N GLU A 8 4.72 8.43 -3.87
CA GLU A 8 5.09 7.02 -4.05
C GLU A 8 6.59 6.82 -4.18
N GLN A 9 7.25 7.67 -4.96
CA GLN A 9 8.70 7.56 -5.16
C GLN A 9 9.47 7.75 -3.85
N ARG A 10 9.00 8.65 -2.96
CA ARG A 10 9.55 8.82 -1.60
C ARG A 10 9.29 7.62 -0.69
N ILE A 11 8.12 6.99 -0.80
CA ILE A 11 7.79 5.78 -0.03
C ILE A 11 8.65 4.61 -0.52
N ARG A 12 8.85 4.46 -1.82
CA ARG A 12 9.75 3.44 -2.41
C ARG A 12 11.21 3.68 -2.04
N ASP A 13 11.66 4.94 -1.98
CA ASP A 13 13.02 5.32 -1.57
C ASP A 13 13.25 5.14 -0.06
N ASN A 14 12.21 5.33 0.78
CA ASN A 14 12.30 5.24 2.23
C ASN A 14 11.11 4.49 2.85
N THR A 15 11.09 3.17 2.68
CA THR A 15 10.05 2.28 3.23
C THR A 15 10.08 2.20 4.75
N ALA A 16 11.20 2.55 5.40
CA ALA A 16 11.38 2.45 6.85
C ALA A 16 10.77 3.62 7.64
N ASN A 17 10.44 4.74 6.99
CA ASN A 17 9.90 5.93 7.64
C ASN A 17 8.59 6.39 7.01
N VAL A 18 7.68 5.44 6.82
CA VAL A 18 6.35 5.71 6.27
C VAL A 18 5.37 5.93 7.42
N SER A 19 4.74 7.10 7.42
CA SER A 19 3.67 7.38 8.37
C SER A 19 2.43 6.53 8.07
N LEU A 20 1.70 6.12 9.11
CA LEU A 20 0.46 5.36 8.95
C LEU A 20 -0.51 6.02 7.95
N HIS A 21 -0.63 7.34 8.01
CA HIS A 21 -1.47 8.11 7.08
C HIS A 21 -1.02 7.99 5.62
N GLU A 22 0.29 8.01 5.34
CA GLU A 22 0.79 7.86 3.97
C GLU A 22 0.63 6.43 3.48
N PHE A 23 0.81 5.45 4.36
CA PHE A 23 0.57 4.04 4.07
C PHE A 23 -0.91 3.74 3.76
N GLU A 24 -1.83 4.24 4.59
CA GLU A 24 -3.27 4.07 4.35
C GLU A 24 -3.71 4.82 3.08
N ALA A 25 -3.18 6.01 2.82
CA ALA A 25 -3.44 6.73 1.57
C ALA A 25 -2.93 5.98 0.33
N LEU A 26 -1.82 5.23 0.46
CA LEU A 26 -1.31 4.37 -0.61
C LEU A 26 -2.28 3.21 -0.87
N ILE A 27 -2.70 2.50 0.17
CA ILE A 27 -3.66 1.39 0.03
C ILE A 27 -4.97 1.87 -0.61
N LEU A 28 -5.54 2.98 -0.12
CA LEU A 28 -6.78 3.55 -0.64
C LEU A 28 -6.69 4.04 -2.09
N ARG A 29 -5.47 4.25 -2.59
CA ARG A 29 -5.26 4.64 -3.99
C ARG A 29 -5.34 3.43 -4.94
N TYR A 30 -4.89 2.27 -4.50
CA TYR A 30 -4.82 1.05 -5.31
C TYR A 30 -5.91 0.02 -4.98
N GLY A 31 -6.64 0.25 -3.89
CA GLY A 31 -7.74 -0.59 -3.46
C GLY A 31 -8.50 0.04 -2.30
N GLU A 32 -8.71 -0.73 -1.22
CA GLU A 32 -9.53 -0.32 -0.09
C GLU A 32 -8.99 -0.83 1.25
N ILE A 33 -9.40 -0.19 2.34
CA ILE A 33 -9.08 -0.64 3.71
C ILE A 33 -10.36 -1.17 4.33
N VAL A 34 -10.35 -2.44 4.69
CA VAL A 34 -11.45 -3.10 5.39
C VAL A 34 -11.14 -3.14 6.87
N GLU A 35 -11.90 -2.40 7.67
CA GLU A 35 -11.78 -2.44 9.12
C GLU A 35 -12.43 -3.72 9.68
N GLY A 36 -11.60 -4.64 10.16
CA GLY A 36 -12.05 -5.85 10.86
C GLY A 36 -12.06 -5.67 12.39
N ALA A 37 -12.71 -6.59 13.09
CA ALA A 37 -12.90 -6.53 14.55
C ALA A 37 -11.61 -6.45 15.40
N ASN A 38 -10.44 -6.85 14.85
CA ASN A 38 -9.15 -6.84 15.57
C ASN A 38 -8.07 -6.00 14.86
N HIS A 39 -7.92 -6.16 13.53
CA HIS A 39 -6.91 -5.44 12.74
C HIS A 39 -7.50 -5.01 11.40
N PRO A 40 -7.14 -3.83 10.89
CA PRO A 40 -7.49 -3.43 9.54
C PRO A 40 -6.77 -4.30 8.51
N LYS A 41 -7.43 -4.47 7.37
CA LYS A 41 -6.94 -5.25 6.24
C LYS A 41 -6.85 -4.34 5.03
N ALA A 42 -5.68 -4.30 4.41
CA ALA A 42 -5.49 -3.70 3.10
C ALA A 42 -6.01 -4.69 2.06
N HIS A 43 -6.87 -4.24 1.16
CA HIS A 43 -7.34 -5.01 0.03
C HIS A 43 -6.86 -4.31 -1.24
N ILE A 44 -5.91 -4.91 -1.95
CA ILE A 44 -5.25 -4.34 -3.13
C ILE A 44 -5.38 -5.35 -4.26
N GLY A 45 -6.16 -5.01 -5.28
CA GLY A 45 -6.52 -5.96 -6.33
C GLY A 45 -7.17 -7.22 -5.74
N ASN A 46 -6.49 -8.36 -5.90
CA ASN A 46 -6.95 -9.66 -5.36
C ASN A 46 -6.20 -10.07 -4.07
N HIS A 47 -5.36 -9.20 -3.52
CA HIS A 47 -4.55 -9.47 -2.33
C HIS A 47 -5.21 -8.85 -1.10
N ILE A 48 -5.39 -9.66 -0.05
CA ILE A 48 -5.86 -9.22 1.26
C ILE A 48 -4.71 -9.33 2.24
N PHE A 49 -4.29 -8.19 2.79
CA PHE A 49 -3.14 -8.12 3.68
C PHE A 49 -3.49 -7.44 5.01
N PRO A 50 -3.54 -8.19 6.14
CA PRO A 50 -3.74 -7.60 7.45
C PRO A 50 -2.49 -6.83 7.89
N TYR A 51 -2.67 -5.62 8.39
CA TYR A 51 -1.57 -4.81 8.93
C TYR A 51 -1.92 -4.27 10.31
N LYS A 52 -0.87 -3.95 11.07
CA LYS A 52 -1.03 -3.29 12.38
C LYS A 52 -0.98 -1.78 12.19
N ARG A 53 -1.91 -1.04 12.82
CA ARG A 53 -1.84 0.42 12.93
C ARG A 53 -0.72 0.80 13.89
N GLU A 54 0.47 0.97 13.36
CA GLU A 54 1.63 1.50 14.07
C GLU A 54 2.23 2.66 13.29
N ASN A 55 2.80 3.64 14.01
CA ASN A 55 3.40 4.83 13.42
C ASN A 55 4.79 5.05 14.04
N PRO A 56 5.88 4.99 13.26
CA PRO A 56 5.95 4.68 11.83
C PRO A 56 5.56 3.23 11.50
N VAL A 57 5.03 3.00 10.29
CA VAL A 57 4.70 1.66 9.79
C VAL A 57 6.00 0.90 9.54
N LYS A 58 6.03 -0.39 9.89
CA LYS A 58 7.23 -1.21 9.64
C LYS A 58 7.47 -1.37 8.14
N ALA A 59 8.75 -1.26 7.75
CA ALA A 59 9.18 -1.37 6.36
C ALA A 59 8.60 -2.60 5.64
N HIS A 60 8.60 -3.77 6.28
CA HIS A 60 8.08 -5.00 5.66
C HIS A 60 6.59 -4.91 5.29
N TYR A 61 5.77 -4.14 6.02
CA TYR A 61 4.36 -3.94 5.64
C TYR A 61 4.24 -3.06 4.40
N VAL A 62 5.10 -2.03 4.32
CA VAL A 62 5.17 -1.13 3.16
C VAL A 62 5.65 -1.89 1.93
N GLU A 63 6.72 -2.67 2.06
CA GLU A 63 7.28 -3.48 0.97
C GLU A 63 6.28 -4.51 0.46
N ALA A 64 5.55 -5.19 1.36
CA ALA A 64 4.50 -6.13 0.96
C ALA A 64 3.39 -5.44 0.15
N VAL A 65 2.90 -4.29 0.63
CA VAL A 65 1.88 -3.50 -0.09
C VAL A 65 2.37 -3.03 -1.45
N LEU A 66 3.61 -2.54 -1.54
CA LEU A 66 4.21 -2.14 -2.81
C LEU A 66 4.31 -3.33 -3.78
N GLY A 67 4.65 -4.53 -3.29
CA GLY A 67 4.65 -5.74 -4.09
C GLY A 67 3.27 -6.08 -4.65
N PHE A 68 2.22 -6.02 -3.82
CA PHE A 68 0.85 -6.27 -4.28
C PHE A 68 0.36 -5.23 -5.29
N ILE A 69 0.81 -3.98 -5.17
CA ILE A 69 0.50 -2.93 -6.15
C ILE A 69 1.15 -3.26 -7.50
N ASP A 70 2.43 -3.64 -7.49
CA ASP A 70 3.18 -4.01 -8.70
C ASP A 70 2.51 -5.21 -9.40
N GLU A 71 2.16 -6.26 -8.65
CA GLU A 71 1.41 -7.41 -9.16
C GLU A 71 0.03 -7.01 -9.71
N ALA A 72 -0.70 -6.13 -9.03
CA ALA A 72 -2.02 -5.68 -9.46
C ALA A 72 -1.96 -4.81 -10.73
N GLU A 73 -0.92 -4.00 -10.91
CA GLU A 73 -0.70 -3.22 -12.14
C GLU A 73 -0.33 -4.13 -13.33
N GLU A 74 0.46 -5.18 -13.10
CA GLU A 74 0.86 -6.13 -14.15
C GLU A 74 -0.35 -6.90 -14.73
N ILE A 75 -1.31 -7.28 -13.87
CA ILE A 75 -2.54 -7.99 -14.28
C ILE A 75 -3.47 -7.11 -15.15
N GLN A 76 -3.39 -5.78 -15.05
CA GLN A 76 -4.20 -4.87 -15.89
C GLN A 76 -3.60 -4.64 -17.29
N ALA A 77 -2.32 -4.97 -17.50
CA ALA A 77 -1.64 -4.71 -18.77
C ALA A 77 -1.84 -5.81 -19.83
N ASP A 78 -2.19 -7.05 -19.44
CA ASP A 78 -2.32 -8.20 -20.36
C ASP A 78 -3.70 -8.28 -21.06
N GLY A 79 -4.57 -7.29 -20.84
CA GLY A 79 -5.95 -7.25 -21.35
C GLY A 79 -6.20 -6.31 -22.53
N ASN A 80 -5.18 -5.90 -23.29
CA ASN A 80 -5.32 -4.99 -24.45
C ASN A 80 -4.96 -5.62 -25.80
#